data_AF-A0A258LQE4-F1
#
_entry.id   AF-A0A258LQE4-F1
#
_cell.length_a   1.000
_cell.length_b   1.000
_cell.length_c   1.000
_cell.angle_alpha   90.00
_cell.angle_beta   90.00
_cell.angle_gamma   90.00
#
_symmetry.space_group_name_H-M   'P 1'
#
loop_
_entity.id
_entity.type
_entity.pdbx_description
1 polymer ?
#
loop_
_entity_poly.entity_id
_entity_poly.type
_entity_poly.pdbx_seq_one_letter_code
_entity_poly.pdbx_strand_id
1 'polypeptide(L)'
;MLRFSRIQFARTLCLIWLSWSCAAGAISLGSPKLLSRSGEPLKVEFPIRVGADEQSALSSLNVAIANKLAFDRLGISQRLLTFNPQAMIYRNQQDQLMVLVETVESVPATDDPFLDVLVTLNWSAGSLTKAYTLLLGNAQKILVRPGQTLSEIAAQLAPQLQGASLDQAMMALFKANPDA
;
A
#
# COMPACT_ATOMS: atom_id res chain seq x y z
N MET A 1 -50.10 -20.29 -36.00
CA MET A 1 -49.18 -21.05 -35.12
C MET A 1 -47.68 -20.71 -35.32
N LEU A 2 -47.27 -19.46 -35.59
CA LEU A 2 -45.84 -19.12 -35.87
C LEU A 2 -45.22 -18.01 -34.99
N ARG A 3 -45.94 -17.50 -33.98
CA ARG A 3 -45.49 -16.30 -33.23
C ARG A 3 -44.64 -16.59 -31.98
N PHE A 4 -44.64 -17.84 -31.50
CA PHE A 4 -43.90 -18.25 -30.28
C PHE A 4 -42.41 -18.55 -30.50
N SER A 5 -41.99 -18.90 -31.73
CA SER A 5 -40.59 -19.30 -32.03
C SER A 5 -39.60 -18.12 -32.06
N ARG A 6 -40.03 -16.93 -32.51
CA ARG A 6 -39.17 -15.73 -32.60
C ARG A 6 -38.69 -15.18 -31.25
N ILE A 7 -39.49 -15.36 -30.19
CA ILE A 7 -39.17 -14.82 -28.86
C ILE A 7 -38.16 -15.71 -28.14
N GLN A 8 -38.20 -17.03 -28.35
CA GLN A 8 -37.21 -17.94 -27.76
C GLN A 8 -35.83 -17.79 -28.40
N PHE A 9 -35.77 -17.58 -29.73
CA PHE A 9 -34.52 -17.31 -30.44
C PHE A 9 -33.84 -16.01 -30.01
N ALA A 10 -34.62 -14.95 -29.71
CA ALA A 10 -34.07 -13.69 -29.23
C ALA A 10 -33.48 -13.81 -27.81
N ARG A 11 -34.06 -14.66 -26.94
CA ARG A 11 -33.59 -14.89 -25.57
C ARG A 11 -32.31 -15.71 -25.52
N THR A 12 -32.17 -16.72 -26.39
CA THR A 12 -30.95 -17.52 -26.48
C THR A 12 -29.79 -16.73 -27.08
N LEU A 13 -30.05 -15.87 -28.07
CA LEU A 13 -29.04 -14.98 -28.65
C LEU A 13 -28.48 -13.97 -27.64
N CYS A 14 -29.35 -13.42 -26.78
CA CYS A 14 -28.94 -12.47 -25.73
C CYS A 14 -28.02 -13.14 -24.69
N LEU A 15 -28.31 -14.39 -24.29
CA LEU A 15 -27.48 -15.13 -23.33
C LEU A 15 -26.09 -15.47 -23.89
N ILE A 16 -25.97 -15.75 -25.20
CA ILE A 16 -24.67 -16.01 -25.87
C ILE A 16 -23.83 -14.72 -25.96
N TRP A 17 -24.47 -13.56 -26.14
CA TRP A 17 -23.78 -12.26 -26.16
C TRP A 17 -23.27 -11.82 -24.78
N LEU A 18 -23.99 -12.13 -23.70
CA LEU A 18 -23.51 -11.86 -22.34
C LEU A 18 -22.34 -12.78 -21.91
N SER A 19 -22.18 -13.95 -22.53
CA SER A 19 -21.03 -14.84 -22.26
C SER A 19 -19.72 -14.32 -22.83
N TRP A 20 -19.75 -13.35 -23.74
CA TRP A 20 -18.58 -12.60 -24.21
C TRP A 20 -18.28 -11.41 -23.29
N SER A 21 -18.44 -11.60 -21.97
CA SER A 21 -18.09 -10.58 -21.00
C SER A 21 -16.57 -10.43 -20.99
N CYS A 22 -16.13 -9.29 -21.52
CA CYS A 22 -14.75 -8.88 -21.72
C CYS A 22 -13.85 -9.20 -20.52
N ALA A 23 -12.72 -9.85 -20.77
CA ALA A 23 -11.61 -9.83 -19.83
C ALA A 23 -11.12 -8.38 -19.76
N ALA A 24 -11.50 -7.65 -18.71
CA ALA A 24 -11.03 -6.30 -18.50
C ALA A 24 -9.59 -6.34 -17.99
N GLY A 25 -8.62 -6.27 -18.89
CA GLY A 25 -7.24 -5.93 -18.54
C GLY A 25 -7.21 -4.53 -17.93
N ALA A 26 -6.67 -4.41 -16.73
CA ALA A 26 -6.55 -3.12 -16.05
C ALA A 26 -5.12 -2.92 -15.53
N ILE A 27 -4.59 -1.72 -15.73
CA ILE A 27 -3.42 -1.24 -15.00
C ILE A 27 -3.78 -1.12 -13.52
N SER A 28 -2.96 -1.72 -12.66
CA SER A 28 -3.14 -1.70 -11.21
C SER A 28 -1.83 -1.48 -10.47
N LEU A 29 -1.90 -0.85 -9.30
CA LEU A 29 -0.78 -0.78 -8.36
C LEU A 29 -0.93 -1.86 -7.30
N GLY A 30 0.17 -2.56 -7.02
CA GLY A 30 0.26 -3.55 -5.96
C GLY A 30 0.65 -2.97 -4.60
N SER A 31 1.17 -3.84 -3.73
CA SER A 31 1.53 -3.47 -2.36
C SER A 31 2.83 -2.65 -2.33
N PRO A 32 2.91 -1.63 -1.46
CA PRO A 32 4.11 -0.81 -1.32
C PRO A 32 5.25 -1.62 -0.72
N LYS A 33 6.47 -1.35 -1.20
CA LYS A 33 7.71 -1.82 -0.61
C LYS A 33 8.52 -0.63 -0.13
N LEU A 34 8.60 -0.45 1.19
CA LEU A 34 9.38 0.61 1.80
C LEU A 34 10.87 0.24 1.76
N LEU A 35 11.69 1.14 1.22
CA LEU A 35 13.14 0.96 1.11
C LEU A 35 13.93 1.86 2.07
N SER A 36 13.39 3.04 2.40
CA SER A 36 14.01 3.99 3.32
C SER A 36 13.77 3.64 4.79
N ARG A 37 14.69 4.05 5.65
CA ARG A 37 14.54 3.95 7.11
C ARG A 37 13.91 5.23 7.69
N SER A 38 13.49 5.14 8.95
CA SER A 38 13.02 6.32 9.70
C SER A 38 14.14 7.35 9.83
N GLY A 39 13.87 8.63 9.55
CA GLY A 39 14.86 9.71 9.55
C GLY A 39 15.61 9.91 8.22
N GLU A 40 15.38 9.05 7.22
CA GLU A 40 15.92 9.20 5.87
C GLU A 40 14.86 9.82 4.93
N PRO A 41 15.26 10.34 3.75
CA PRO A 41 14.31 10.64 2.69
C PRO A 41 13.50 9.39 2.34
N LEU A 42 12.19 9.55 2.23
CA LEU A 42 11.27 8.47 1.91
C LEU A 42 11.68 7.87 0.57
N LYS A 43 11.72 6.54 0.49
CA LYS A 43 11.83 5.79 -0.76
C LYS A 43 10.90 4.58 -0.66
N VAL A 44 9.86 4.59 -1.48
CA VAL A 44 8.86 3.52 -1.53
C VAL A 44 8.56 3.15 -2.96
N GLU A 45 8.48 1.85 -3.21
CA GLU A 45 8.20 1.30 -4.53
C GLU A 45 6.80 0.67 -4.58
N PHE A 46 6.07 0.91 -5.65
CA PHE A 46 4.77 0.30 -5.91
C PHE A 46 4.83 -0.47 -7.23
N PRO A 47 4.64 -1.80 -7.22
CA PRO A 47 4.67 -2.57 -8.45
C PRO A 47 3.43 -2.27 -9.28
N ILE A 48 3.62 -2.01 -10.58
CA ILE A 48 2.55 -1.82 -11.55
C ILE A 48 2.30 -3.16 -12.24
N ARG A 49 1.06 -3.64 -12.19
CA ARG A 49 0.60 -4.78 -13.00
C ARG A 49 -0.22 -4.27 -14.16
N VAL A 50 0.09 -4.78 -15.34
CA VAL A 50 -0.52 -4.38 -16.61
C VAL A 50 -1.17 -5.62 -17.19
N GLY A 51 -2.45 -5.52 -17.54
CA GLY A 51 -3.15 -6.60 -18.24
C GLY A 51 -2.60 -6.78 -19.65
N ALA A 52 -2.74 -7.99 -20.21
CA ALA A 52 -2.24 -8.31 -21.55
C ALA A 52 -2.78 -7.35 -22.64
N ASP A 53 -4.02 -6.87 -22.47
CA ASP A 53 -4.69 -6.00 -23.43
C ASP A 53 -4.25 -4.52 -23.35
N GLU A 54 -3.63 -4.10 -22.24
CA GLU A 54 -3.22 -2.71 -22.00
C GLU A 54 -1.72 -2.47 -22.24
N GLN A 55 -1.01 -3.41 -22.87
CA GLN A 55 0.42 -3.27 -23.14
C GLN A 55 0.74 -2.02 -24.00
N SER A 56 -0.16 -1.64 -24.91
CA SER A 56 -0.04 -0.44 -25.74
C SER A 56 -0.20 0.86 -24.95
N ALA A 57 -0.83 0.83 -23.76
CA ALA A 57 -1.02 2.01 -22.92
C ALA A 57 0.26 2.44 -22.19
N LEU A 58 1.27 1.56 -22.13
CA LEU A 58 2.55 1.82 -21.48
C LEU A 58 3.27 3.07 -21.98
N SER A 59 3.16 3.36 -23.28
CA SER A 59 3.77 4.55 -23.89
C SER A 59 3.16 5.86 -23.39
N SER A 60 1.93 5.82 -22.87
CA SER A 60 1.19 6.96 -22.33
C SER A 60 1.15 6.99 -20.79
N LEU A 61 1.75 6.00 -20.14
CA LEU A 61 1.65 5.82 -18.69
C LEU A 61 2.48 6.89 -17.98
N ASN A 62 1.83 7.65 -17.10
CA ASN A 62 2.44 8.66 -16.25
C ASN A 62 1.99 8.47 -14.80
N VAL A 63 2.82 8.90 -13.86
CA VAL A 63 2.54 8.92 -12.44
C VAL A 63 2.55 10.34 -11.91
N ALA A 64 1.63 10.63 -11.00
CA ALA A 64 1.59 11.86 -10.24
C ALA A 64 1.26 11.57 -8.78
N ILE A 65 1.79 12.40 -7.89
CA ILE A 65 1.35 12.46 -6.50
C ILE A 65 0.11 13.34 -6.46
N ALA A 66 -0.90 12.92 -5.72
CA ALA A 66 -2.14 13.68 -5.67
C ALA A 66 -1.94 15.05 -5.00
N ASN A 67 -2.76 16.02 -5.40
CA ASN A 67 -2.70 17.36 -4.83
C ASN A 67 -3.37 17.43 -3.45
N LYS A 68 -3.16 18.55 -2.75
CA LYS A 68 -3.77 18.83 -1.44
C LYS A 68 -5.28 18.55 -1.37
N LEU A 69 -6.03 18.99 -2.39
CA LEU A 69 -7.48 18.81 -2.44
C LEU A 69 -7.90 17.33 -2.46
N ALA A 70 -7.12 16.46 -3.10
CA ALA A 70 -7.40 15.03 -3.11
C ALA A 70 -7.24 14.39 -1.72
N PHE A 71 -6.19 14.79 -0.98
CA PHE A 71 -6.00 14.36 0.40
C PHE A 71 -7.14 14.87 1.30
N ASP A 72 -7.51 16.16 1.18
CA ASP A 72 -8.61 16.76 1.95
C ASP A 72 -9.93 15.99 1.74
N ARG A 73 -10.25 15.62 0.49
CA ARG A 73 -11.48 14.88 0.13
C ARG A 73 -11.56 13.49 0.74
N LEU A 74 -10.41 12.85 0.97
CA LEU A 74 -10.34 11.51 1.55
C LEU A 74 -10.15 11.54 3.07
N GLY A 75 -10.00 12.72 3.67
CA GLY A 75 -9.78 12.87 5.12
C GLY A 75 -8.47 12.25 5.62
N ILE A 76 -7.45 12.16 4.76
CA ILE A 76 -6.14 11.58 5.07
C ILE A 76 -5.07 12.65 5.31
N SER A 77 -3.98 12.29 5.98
CA SER A 77 -2.92 13.23 6.35
C SER A 77 -2.15 13.76 5.15
N GLN A 78 -1.90 15.07 5.11
CA GLN A 78 -1.13 15.75 4.05
C GLN A 78 0.37 15.81 4.33
N ARG A 79 0.82 15.16 5.40
CA ARG A 79 2.20 15.25 5.91
C ARG A 79 3.25 14.97 4.83
N LEU A 80 2.97 14.04 3.91
CA LEU A 80 3.86 13.73 2.78
C LEU A 80 4.19 14.97 1.93
N LEU A 81 3.21 15.84 1.68
CA LEU A 81 3.35 16.98 0.77
C LEU A 81 4.35 18.02 1.27
N THR A 82 4.58 18.07 2.59
CA THR A 82 5.57 18.98 3.20
C THR A 82 7.00 18.62 2.81
N PHE A 83 7.28 17.35 2.51
CA PHE A 83 8.64 16.85 2.22
C PHE A 83 9.01 16.90 0.74
N ASN A 84 8.26 17.64 -0.07
CA ASN A 84 8.43 17.77 -1.53
C ASN A 84 8.58 16.40 -2.23
N PRO A 85 7.49 15.61 -2.27
CA PRO A 85 7.57 14.25 -2.78
C PRO A 85 7.58 14.25 -4.32
N GLN A 86 8.34 13.33 -4.90
CA GLN A 86 8.50 13.11 -6.33
C GLN A 86 8.11 11.67 -6.67
N ALA A 87 7.52 11.47 -7.84
CA ALA A 87 7.15 10.16 -8.33
C ALA A 87 7.68 9.94 -9.74
N MET A 88 8.21 8.75 -10.00
CA MET A 88 8.66 8.34 -11.32
C MET A 88 8.31 6.88 -11.58
N ILE A 89 8.19 6.52 -12.85
CA ILE A 89 8.00 5.14 -13.28
C ILE A 89 9.34 4.64 -13.82
N TYR A 90 9.76 3.46 -13.39
CA TYR A 90 10.96 2.82 -13.88
C TYR A 90 10.77 1.30 -13.98
N ARG A 91 11.70 0.63 -14.66
CA ARG A 91 11.75 -0.84 -14.69
C ARG A 91 12.89 -1.31 -13.80
N ASN A 92 12.60 -2.24 -12.89
CA ASN A 92 13.61 -2.79 -12.01
C ASN A 92 14.48 -3.84 -12.72
N GLN A 93 15.42 -4.46 -11.99
CA GLN A 93 16.30 -5.51 -12.52
C GLN A 93 15.56 -6.77 -13.00
N GLN A 94 14.30 -6.96 -12.59
CA GLN A 94 13.44 -8.08 -12.98
C GLN A 94 12.50 -7.70 -14.14
N ASP A 95 12.74 -6.56 -14.80
CA ASP A 95 11.91 -5.98 -15.86
C ASP A 95 10.44 -5.72 -15.44
N GLN A 96 10.20 -5.56 -14.13
CA GLN A 96 8.90 -5.18 -13.61
C GLN A 96 8.78 -3.65 -13.55
N LEU A 97 7.63 -3.14 -13.99
CA LEU A 97 7.29 -1.73 -13.87
C LEU A 97 7.01 -1.39 -12.42
N MET A 98 7.68 -0.35 -11.93
CA MET A 98 7.57 0.15 -10.57
C MET A 98 7.30 1.64 -10.61
N VAL A 99 6.42 2.12 -9.75
CA VAL A 99 6.42 3.52 -9.33
C VAL A 99 7.40 3.64 -8.18
N LEU A 100 8.39 4.53 -8.30
CA LEU A 100 9.18 5.01 -7.17
C LEU A 100 8.58 6.33 -6.71
N VAL A 101 8.21 6.40 -5.43
CA VAL A 101 7.93 7.67 -4.75
C VAL A 101 9.07 7.95 -3.79
N GLU A 102 9.67 9.12 -3.94
CA GLU A 102 10.74 9.60 -3.08
C GLU A 102 10.45 10.99 -2.53
N THR A 103 10.98 11.33 -1.36
CA THR A 103 10.95 12.71 -0.85
C THR A 103 12.31 13.36 -1.03
N VAL A 104 12.32 14.67 -1.26
CA VAL A 104 13.56 15.44 -1.29
C VAL A 104 14.06 15.67 0.14
N GLU A 105 13.14 15.91 1.07
CA GLU A 105 13.46 16.12 2.48
C GLU A 105 13.35 14.82 3.28
N SER A 106 14.18 14.71 4.33
CA SER A 106 14.15 13.57 5.25
C SER A 106 12.87 13.59 6.08
N VAL A 107 12.23 12.42 6.23
CA VAL A 107 11.04 12.30 7.08
C VAL A 107 11.49 11.99 8.51
N PRO A 108 11.25 12.89 9.48
CA PRO A 108 11.76 12.72 10.84
C PRO A 108 11.10 11.53 11.55
N ALA A 109 11.89 10.84 12.37
CA ALA A 109 11.37 9.87 13.33
C ALA A 109 10.51 10.61 14.35
N THR A 110 9.21 10.39 14.32
CA THR A 110 8.21 11.02 15.20
C THR A 110 7.36 9.94 15.83
N ASP A 111 6.72 10.24 16.96
CA ASP A 111 5.81 9.33 17.67
C ASP A 111 4.62 8.88 16.82
N ASP A 112 4.31 9.63 15.76
CA ASP A 112 3.43 9.24 14.66
C ASP A 112 4.26 8.67 13.50
N PRO A 113 4.43 7.33 13.44
CA PRO A 113 5.20 6.67 12.41
C PRO A 113 4.38 6.44 11.13
N PHE A 114 3.14 6.92 11.05
CA PHE A 114 2.31 6.71 9.86
C PHE A 114 2.49 7.85 8.86
N LEU A 115 2.51 7.48 7.58
CA LEU A 115 2.59 8.42 6.47
C LEU A 115 1.64 8.00 5.35
N ASP A 116 0.66 8.84 5.06
CA ASP A 116 -0.28 8.61 3.98
C ASP A 116 0.29 9.08 2.64
N VAL A 117 0.15 8.22 1.62
CA VAL A 117 0.62 8.46 0.26
C VAL A 117 -0.53 8.21 -0.70
N LEU A 118 -0.79 9.20 -1.56
CA LEU A 118 -1.82 9.13 -2.59
C LEU A 118 -1.16 9.18 -3.97
N VAL A 119 -1.15 8.04 -4.66
CA VAL A 119 -0.50 7.87 -5.98
C VAL A 119 -1.57 7.79 -7.06
N THR A 120 -1.40 8.57 -8.11
CA THR A 120 -2.27 8.56 -9.29
C THR A 120 -1.48 8.11 -10.51
N LEU A 121 -1.92 7.04 -11.15
CA LEU A 121 -1.49 6.65 -12.49
C LEU A 121 -2.46 7.20 -13.53
N ASN A 122 -1.95 7.67 -14.65
CA ASN A 122 -2.74 8.12 -15.80
C ASN A 122 -2.20 7.46 -17.07
N TRP A 123 -3.10 6.99 -17.94
CA TRP A 123 -2.78 6.40 -19.24
C TRP A 123 -3.89 6.72 -20.24
N SER A 124 -3.71 6.32 -21.51
CA SER A 124 -4.65 6.63 -22.60
C SER A 124 -6.07 6.13 -22.38
N ALA A 125 -6.25 5.01 -21.67
CA ALA A 125 -7.56 4.41 -21.40
C ALA A 125 -8.16 4.83 -20.05
N GLY A 126 -7.42 5.50 -19.16
CA GLY A 126 -7.97 5.91 -17.87
C GLY A 126 -6.97 6.44 -16.84
N SER A 127 -7.43 6.48 -15.59
CA SER A 127 -6.67 6.93 -14.43
C SER A 127 -7.00 6.05 -13.22
N LEU A 128 -6.01 5.83 -12.36
CA LEU A 128 -6.12 5.08 -11.12
C LEU A 128 -5.46 5.85 -10.00
N THR A 129 -6.24 6.25 -8.99
CA THR A 129 -5.72 6.81 -7.74
C THR A 129 -5.83 5.77 -6.62
N LYS A 130 -4.75 5.56 -5.87
CA LYS A 130 -4.71 4.68 -4.70
C LYS A 130 -4.10 5.37 -3.49
N ALA A 131 -4.71 5.11 -2.33
CA ALA A 131 -4.23 5.52 -1.03
C ALA A 131 -3.46 4.40 -0.35
N TYR A 132 -2.34 4.75 0.27
CA TYR A 132 -1.51 3.86 1.06
C TYR A 132 -1.15 4.54 2.36
N THR A 133 -1.21 3.80 3.46
CA THR A 133 -0.66 4.24 4.75
C THR A 133 0.62 3.45 4.98
N LEU A 134 1.75 4.14 5.04
CA LEU A 134 3.07 3.58 5.26
C LEU A 134 3.43 3.68 6.74
N LEU A 135 4.09 2.64 7.26
CA LEU A 135 4.69 2.67 8.58
C LEU A 135 6.19 2.97 8.45
N LEU A 136 6.61 4.12 8.93
CA LEU A 136 7.99 4.59 8.96
C LEU A 136 8.68 4.07 10.21
N GLY A 137 9.43 2.98 10.05
CA GLY A 137 10.17 2.35 11.14
C GLY A 137 9.81 0.87 11.31
N ASN A 138 10.37 0.26 12.35
CA ASN A 138 10.10 -1.13 12.67
C ASN A 138 8.98 -1.20 13.70
N ALA A 139 7.88 -1.87 13.37
CA ALA A 139 7.04 -2.45 14.42
C ALA A 139 7.90 -3.47 15.17
N GLN A 140 8.30 -3.16 16.41
CA GLN A 140 9.07 -4.08 17.24
C GLN A 140 8.25 -5.35 17.50
N LYS A 141 8.40 -6.36 16.65
CA LYS A 141 7.79 -7.68 16.85
C LYS A 141 8.70 -8.51 17.73
N ILE A 142 8.24 -8.79 18.93
CA ILE A 142 8.93 -9.67 19.87
C ILE A 142 8.35 -11.06 19.68
N LEU A 143 9.14 -11.99 19.14
CA LEU A 143 8.73 -13.37 18.95
C LEU A 143 9.01 -14.14 20.25
N VAL A 144 7.94 -14.46 20.97
CA VAL A 144 8.00 -15.28 22.20
C VAL A 144 8.05 -16.76 21.83
N ARG A 145 8.89 -17.53 22.51
CA ARG A 145 8.97 -18.99 22.33
C ARG A 145 8.02 -19.71 23.29
N PRO A 146 7.47 -20.88 22.94
CA PRO A 146 6.71 -21.69 23.89
C PRO A 146 7.53 -22.00 25.14
N GLY A 147 6.96 -21.74 26.32
CA GLY A 147 7.62 -21.93 27.62
C GLY A 147 8.47 -20.76 28.11
N GLN A 148 8.59 -19.68 27.33
CA GLN A 148 9.28 -18.47 27.76
C GLN A 148 8.43 -17.71 28.79
N THR A 149 9.02 -17.32 29.92
CA THR A 149 8.27 -16.64 30.99
C THR A 149 8.22 -15.13 30.78
N LEU A 150 7.19 -14.48 31.34
CA LEU A 150 7.06 -13.02 31.30
C LEU A 150 8.26 -12.33 31.95
N SER A 151 8.81 -12.88 33.05
CA SER A 151 10.01 -12.36 33.71
C SER A 151 11.26 -12.46 32.83
N GLU A 152 11.40 -13.54 32.06
CA GLU A 152 12.53 -13.72 31.15
C GLU A 152 12.47 -12.77 29.95
N ILE A 153 11.28 -12.56 29.39
CA ILE A 153 11.03 -11.59 28.32
C ILE A 153 11.27 -10.16 28.85
N ALA A 154 10.76 -9.85 30.05
CA ALA A 154 10.96 -8.56 30.70
C ALA A 154 12.43 -8.28 31.01
N ALA A 155 13.20 -9.27 31.47
CA ALA A 155 14.63 -9.12 31.73
C ALA A 155 15.42 -8.81 30.46
N GLN A 156 15.04 -9.37 29.32
CA GLN A 156 15.65 -9.07 28.02
C GLN A 156 15.29 -7.67 27.51
N LEU A 157 14.10 -7.16 27.86
CA LEU A 157 13.60 -5.86 27.41
C LEU A 157 13.90 -4.69 28.36
N ALA A 158 14.15 -4.96 29.65
CA ALA A 158 14.43 -3.94 30.64
C ALA A 158 15.56 -2.97 30.24
N PRO A 159 16.69 -3.41 29.63
CA PRO A 159 17.72 -2.50 29.13
C PRO A 159 17.26 -1.56 28.00
N GLN A 160 16.22 -1.95 27.26
CA GLN A 160 15.66 -1.17 26.14
C GLN A 160 14.59 -0.18 26.63
N LEU A 161 13.97 -0.45 27.78
CA LEU A 161 12.89 0.34 28.37
C LEU A 161 13.42 1.50 29.25
N GLN A 162 14.31 2.33 28.70
CA GLN A 162 14.81 3.57 29.35
C GLN A 162 15.32 3.39 30.80
N GLY A 163 15.87 2.22 31.14
CA GLY A 163 16.36 1.92 32.50
C GLY A 163 15.27 1.56 33.52
N ALA A 164 14.08 1.16 33.07
CA ALA A 164 13.01 0.65 33.92
C ALA A 164 13.44 -0.61 34.70
N SER A 165 12.90 -0.78 35.91
CA SER A 165 13.13 -2.00 36.72
C SER A 165 12.47 -3.21 36.07
N LEU A 166 12.92 -4.42 36.46
CA LEU A 166 12.34 -5.67 35.97
C LEU A 166 10.82 -5.72 36.22
N ASP A 167 10.36 -5.31 37.40
CA ASP A 167 8.94 -5.30 37.75
C ASP A 167 8.14 -4.29 36.91
N GLN A 168 8.72 -3.13 36.61
CA GLN A 168 8.11 -2.15 35.72
C GLN A 168 8.02 -2.67 34.28
N ALA A 169 9.06 -3.34 33.79
CA ALA A 169 9.07 -3.98 32.48
C ALA A 169 8.02 -5.12 32.40
N MET A 170 7.93 -5.96 33.43
CA MET A 170 6.93 -7.03 33.54
C MET A 170 5.51 -6.45 33.52
N MET A 171 5.23 -5.41 34.31
CA MET A 171 3.91 -4.78 34.36
C MET A 171 3.57 -4.07 33.04
N ALA A 172 4.55 -3.45 32.38
CA ALA A 172 4.35 -2.86 31.06
C ALA A 172 4.00 -3.92 30.01
N LEU A 173 4.69 -5.06 30.01
CA LEU A 173 4.41 -6.18 29.11
C LEU A 173 3.02 -6.78 29.34
N PHE A 174 2.63 -6.98 30.59
CA PHE A 174 1.31 -7.47 30.96
C PHE A 174 0.20 -6.49 30.55
N LYS A 175 0.40 -5.19 30.75
CA LYS A 175 -0.56 -4.16 30.33
C LYS A 175 -0.67 -4.02 28.81
N ALA A 176 0.45 -4.19 28.09
CA ALA A 176 0.47 -4.10 26.64
C ALA A 176 -0.23 -5.29 25.98
N ASN A 177 -0.21 -6.46 26.62
CA ASN A 177 -0.87 -7.68 26.14
C ASN A 177 -1.66 -8.35 27.28
N PRO A 178 -2.83 -7.81 27.67
CA PRO A 178 -3.63 -8.37 28.77
C PRO A 178 -4.22 -9.75 28.44
N ASP A 179 -4.35 -10.08 27.15
CA ASP A 179 -4.90 -11.35 26.65
C ASP A 179 -3.82 -12.39 26.29
N ALA A 180 -2.55 -12.14 26.63
CA ALA A 180 -1.42 -13.04 26.34
C ALA A 180 -1.37 -14.28 27.23
#